data_AF-A0A3D1Q9F7-F1
#
_entry.id   AF-A0A3D1Q9F7-F1
#
_cell.length_a   1.000
_cell.length_b   1.000
_cell.length_c   1.000
_cell.angle_alpha   90.00
_cell.angle_beta   90.00
_cell.angle_gamma   90.00
#
_symmetry.space_group_name_H-M   'P 1'
#
loop_
_entity.id
_entity.type
_entity.pdbx_description
1 polymer ?
#
loop_
_entity_poly.entity_id
_entity_poly.type
_entity_poly.pdbx_seq_one_letter_code
_entity_poly.pdbx_strand_id
1 'polypeptide(L)'
;YVSVDMDAVVQIVDALGGVEYNVPKNIYHKTGRLLLNKGQQVLNGRQFLIVCRNRNYRLGDLQRVKNQQDILLELFKQFKS
;
A
#
# COMPACT_ATOMS: atom_id res chain seq x y z
N TYR A 1 -5.15 -15.70 -14.45
CA TYR A 1 -4.98 -15.31 -13.04
C TYR A 1 -3.58 -14.70 -12.95
N VAL A 2 -3.46 -13.39 -12.76
CA VAL A 2 -2.14 -12.74 -12.60
C VAL A 2 -1.83 -12.75 -11.11
N SER A 3 -0.94 -13.64 -10.68
CA SER A 3 -0.37 -13.58 -9.33
C SER A 3 0.86 -12.69 -9.38
N VAL A 4 0.73 -11.45 -8.92
CA VAL A 4 1.88 -10.57 -8.73
C VAL A 4 2.60 -11.01 -7.46
N ASP A 5 3.87 -11.36 -7.60
CA ASP A 5 4.71 -11.58 -6.43
C ASP A 5 4.90 -10.24 -5.69
N MET A 6 4.31 -10.16 -4.51
CA MET A 6 4.37 -8.95 -3.69
C MET A 6 5.78 -8.65 -3.21
N ASP A 7 6.65 -9.66 -3.09
CA ASP A 7 8.03 -9.45 -2.68
C ASP A 7 8.84 -8.79 -3.81
N ALA A 8 8.53 -9.09 -5.08
CA ALA A 8 9.09 -8.38 -6.22
C ALA A 8 8.62 -6.92 -6.27
N VAL A 9 7.34 -6.66 -5.97
CA VAL A 9 6.81 -5.29 -5.92
C VAL A 9 7.46 -4.46 -4.81
N VAL A 10 7.71 -5.05 -3.65
CA VAL A 10 8.44 -4.42 -2.55
C VAL A 10 9.81 -3.94 -3.02
N GLN A 11 10.57 -4.81 -3.71
CA GLN A 11 11.90 -4.47 -4.23
C GLN A 11 11.84 -3.35 -5.28
N ILE A 12 10.84 -3.36 -6.15
CA ILE A 12 10.65 -2.27 -7.14
C ILE A 12 10.36 -0.95 -6.43
N VAL A 13 9.45 -0.94 -5.46
CA VAL A 13 9.12 0.27 -4.68
C VAL A 13 10.36 0.80 -3.95
N ASP A 14 11.14 -0.08 -3.33
CA ASP A 14 12.37 0.31 -2.65
C ASP A 14 13.42 0.85 -3.62
N ALA A 15 13.56 0.24 -4.80
CA ALA A 15 14.48 0.70 -5.85
C ALA A 15 14.08 2.06 -6.45
N LEU A 16 12.78 2.39 -6.45
CA LEU A 16 12.25 3.69 -6.88
C LEU A 16 12.35 4.79 -5.81
N GLY A 17 12.84 4.46 -4.60
CA GLY A 17 12.88 5.42 -3.49
C GLY A 17 11.55 5.57 -2.74
N GLY A 18 10.61 4.67 -2.99
CA GLY A 18 9.27 4.63 -2.38
C GLY A 18 8.17 5.16 -3.30
N VAL A 19 6.91 4.97 -2.87
CA VAL A 19 5.72 5.46 -3.58
C VAL A 19 5.00 6.52 -2.77
N GLU A 20 4.65 7.62 -3.42
CA GLU A 20 3.82 8.63 -2.78
C GLU A 20 2.37 8.15 -2.71
N TYR A 21 1.81 8.11 -1.50
CA TYR A 21 0.45 7.63 -1.31
C TYR A 21 -0.24 8.34 -0.14
N ASN A 22 -1.51 8.70 -0.34
CA ASN A 22 -2.35 9.24 0.72
C ASN A 22 -3.07 8.12 1.47
N VAL A 23 -2.52 7.73 2.61
CA VAL A 23 -3.07 6.66 3.43
C VAL A 23 -4.42 7.11 4.01
N PRO A 24 -5.54 6.43 3.73
CA PRO A 24 -6.87 6.92 4.08
C PRO A 24 -7.15 6.90 5.59
N LYS A 25 -6.40 6.11 6.36
CA LYS A 25 -6.55 5.99 7.83
C LYS A 25 -5.32 5.36 8.48
N ASN A 26 -5.17 5.56 9.79
CA ASN A 26 -4.16 4.87 10.58
C ASN A 26 -4.33 3.34 10.47
N ILE A 27 -3.23 2.66 10.17
CA ILE A 27 -3.16 1.20 10.13
C ILE A 27 -2.46 0.74 11.40
N TYR A 28 -3.09 -0.18 12.11
CA TYR A 28 -2.56 -0.75 13.36
C TYR A 28 -2.30 -2.23 13.19
N HIS A 29 -1.27 -2.72 13.88
CA HIS A 29 -1.02 -4.13 14.10
C HIS A 29 -2.10 -4.71 15.01
N LYS A 30 -2.27 -6.05 14.98
CA LYS A 30 -3.24 -6.74 15.86
C LYS A 30 -3.00 -6.48 17.35
N THR A 31 -1.76 -6.17 17.73
CA THR A 31 -1.35 -5.84 19.11
C THR A 31 -1.62 -4.38 19.48
N GLY A 32 -2.26 -3.59 18.63
CA GLY A 32 -2.54 -2.16 18.86
C GLY A 32 -1.40 -1.21 18.48
N ARG A 33 -0.24 -1.72 18.06
CA ARG A 33 0.88 -0.90 17.60
C ARG A 33 0.54 -0.20 16.28
N LEU A 34 0.74 1.11 16.21
CA LEU A 34 0.62 1.88 14.96
C LEU A 34 1.69 1.43 13.95
N LEU A 35 1.25 1.04 12.76
CA LEU A 35 2.12 0.63 11.65
C LEU A 35 2.27 1.73 10.60
N LEU A 36 1.18 2.45 10.32
CA LEU A 36 1.16 3.49 9.31
C LEU A 36 0.20 4.61 9.73
N ASN A 37 0.63 5.85 9.60
CA ASN A 37 -0.22 7.01 9.85
C ASN A 37 -1.13 7.29 8.66
N LYS A 38 -2.30 7.88 8.93
CA LYS A 38 -3.15 8.51 7.92
C LYS A 38 -2.42 9.70 7.30
N GLY A 39 -2.66 9.93 6.02
CA GLY A 39 -2.18 11.11 5.29
C GLY A 39 -1.18 10.78 4.21
N GLN A 40 -0.77 11.84 3.52
CA GLN A 40 0.19 11.79 2.42
C GLN A 40 1.60 11.55 2.96
N GLN A 41 2.23 10.49 2.45
CA GLN A 41 3.59 10.13 2.80
C GLN A 41 4.21 9.29 1.68
N VAL A 42 5.54 9.20 1.67
CA VAL A 42 6.27 8.27 0.81
C VAL A 42 6.38 6.93 1.52
N LEU A 43 5.84 5.89 0.90
CA LEU A 43 5.84 4.52 1.42
C LEU A 43 7.02 3.76 0.83
N ASN A 44 7.87 3.22 1.69
CA ASN A 44 8.81 2.18 1.27
C ASN A 44 8.08 0.86 0.97
N GLY A 45 8.77 -0.11 0.39
CA GLY A 45 8.19 -1.38 -0.03
C GLY A 45 7.49 -2.12 1.11
N ARG A 46 8.05 -2.07 2.33
CA ARG A 46 7.41 -2.68 3.51
C ARG A 46 6.11 -1.99 3.90
N GLN A 47 6.07 -0.66 3.85
CA GLN A 47 4.86 0.12 4.13
C GLN A 47 3.80 -0.04 3.04
N PHE A 48 4.23 -0.09 1.78
CA PHE A 48 3.37 -0.42 0.63
C PHE A 48 2.69 -1.78 0.85
N LEU A 49 3.47 -2.80 1.24
CA LEU A 49 2.96 -4.13 1.53
C LEU A 49 1.95 -4.12 2.67
N ILE A 50 2.17 -3.30 3.70
CA ILE A 50 1.21 -3.11 4.81
C ILE A 50 -0.11 -2.55 4.30
N VAL A 51 -0.09 -1.55 3.40
CA VAL A 51 -1.32 -0.99 2.80
C VAL A 51 -2.03 -2.05 1.96
N CYS A 52 -1.30 -2.76 1.09
CA CYS A 52 -1.84 -3.82 0.23
C CYS A 52 -2.45 -4.97 1.03
N ARG A 53 -1.83 -5.38 2.14
CA ARG A 53 -2.28 -6.49 3.00
C ARG A 53 -3.31 -6.08 4.03
N ASN A 54 -3.50 -4.78 4.28
CA ASN A 54 -4.46 -4.33 5.28
C ASN A 54 -5.87 -4.71 4.85
N ARG A 55 -6.55 -5.50 5.67
CA ARG A 55 -7.94 -5.95 5.42
C ARG A 55 -8.95 -5.20 6.27
N ASN A 56 -8.48 -4.35 7.18
CA ASN A 56 -9.27 -3.92 8.32
C ASN A 56 -10.15 -2.69 8.01
N TYR A 57 -10.78 -2.60 6.84
CA TYR A 57 -11.57 -1.45 6.41
C TYR A 57 -13.06 -1.60 6.78
N ARG A 58 -13.67 -0.54 7.33
CA ARG A 58 -15.07 -0.49 7.80
C ARG A 58 -16.13 -0.84 6.74
N LEU A 59 -15.76 -0.76 5.46
CA LEU A 59 -16.61 -1.01 4.29
C LEU A 59 -16.43 -2.41 3.66
N GLY A 60 -15.73 -3.32 4.36
CA GLY A 60 -15.54 -4.70 3.91
C GLY A 60 -14.59 -4.86 2.71
N ASP A 61 -14.77 -5.95 1.97
CA ASP A 61 -13.88 -6.43 0.90
C ASP A 61 -13.80 -5.51 -0.33
N LEU A 62 -14.84 -4.73 -0.62
CA LEU A 62 -14.89 -3.77 -1.73
C LEU A 62 -13.85 -2.66 -1.59
N GLN A 63 -13.71 -2.10 -0.37
CA GLN A 63 -12.73 -1.07 -0.10
C GLN A 63 -11.30 -1.61 -0.19
N ARG A 64 -11.09 -2.91 0.07
CA ARG A 64 -9.77 -3.55 -0.05
C ARG A 64 -9.31 -3.59 -1.51
N VAL A 65 -10.17 -4.06 -2.42
CA VAL A 65 -9.84 -4.13 -3.86
C VAL A 65 -9.56 -2.72 -4.39
N LYS A 66 -10.37 -1.74 -3.98
CA LYS A 66 -10.16 -0.35 -4.39
C LYS A 66 -8.81 0.20 -3.93
N ASN A 67 -8.44 0.03 -2.66
CA ASN A 67 -7.15 0.54 -2.17
C ASN A 67 -5.95 -0.16 -2.83
N GLN A 68 -6.06 -1.46 -3.12
CA GLN A 68 -5.02 -2.20 -3.86
C GLN A 68 -4.89 -1.72 -5.31
N GLN A 69 -6.02 -1.47 -5.98
CA GLN A 69 -6.02 -0.89 -7.33
C GLN A 69 -5.43 0.53 -7.31
N ASP A 70 -5.86 1.37 -6.36
CA ASP A 70 -5.41 2.75 -6.23
C ASP A 70 -3.89 2.82 -6.03
N ILE A 71 -3.33 2.04 -5.09
CA ILE A 71 -1.90 2.08 -4.80
C ILE A 71 -1.04 1.49 -5.93
N LEU A 72 -1.55 0.48 -6.65
CA LEU A 72 -0.89 -0.03 -7.85
C LEU A 72 -0.92 1.00 -8.99
N LEU A 73 -2.04 1.71 -9.17
CA LEU A 73 -2.15 2.78 -10.15
C LEU A 73 -1.16 3.92 -9.86
N GLU A 74 -1.02 4.33 -8.60
CA GLU A 74 -0.03 5.35 -8.22
C GLU A 74 1.40 4.88 -8.52
N LEU A 75 1.75 3.62 -8.19
CA LEU A 75 3.04 3.05 -8.56
C LEU A 75 3.28 3.09 -10.08
N PHE A 76 2.30 2.68 -10.89
CA PHE A 76 2.41 2.70 -12.36
C PHE A 76 2.51 4.12 -12.92
N LYS A 77 1.79 5.10 -12.35
CA LYS A 77 1.90 6.51 -12.75
C LYS A 77 3.30 7.04 -12.47
N GLN A 78 3.84 6.72 -11.29
CA GLN A 78 5.18 7.16 -10.90
C GLN A 78 6.26 6.50 -11.76
N PHE A 79 6.06 5.26 -12.21
CA PHE A 79 6.95 4.57 -13.16
C PHE A 79 6.93 5.19 -14.57
N LYS A 80 5.78 5.72 -15.01
CA LYS A 80 5.63 6.27 -16.36
C LYS A 80 6.13 7.72 -16.48
N SER A 81 6.34 8.40 -15.36
CA SER A 81 6.82 9.78 -15.30
C SER A 81 8.34 9.84 -15.21
#